data_AF-A0A7H4GL72-F1
#
_entry.id   AF-A0A7H4GL72-F1
#
_cell.length_a   1.000
_cell.length_b   1.000
_cell.length_c   1.000
_cell.angle_alpha   90.00
_cell.angle_beta   90.00
_cell.angle_gamma   90.00
#
_symmetry.space_group_name_H-M   'P 1'
#
loop_
_entity.id
_entity.type
_entity.pdbx_description
1 polymer ?
#
loop_
_entity_poly.entity_id
_entity_poly.type
_entity_poly.pdbx_seq_one_letter_code
_entity_poly.pdbx_strand_id
1 'polypeptide(L)'
;MTAINRLIPVLALVVLTLPATAVGYERQFDQLMHQAHAAVNEERMEDAADSIRELQELMDEADDPERGHVAHYYNLKRYVLYEIGETEAALESCERAVERLMPETSSFVYLEDQQVIRATLRACLNMHAWDTLEQAESLEALVPAFEQVMTIYSLVVNEPPETLERFHVTRAAVHLTAAQFEPLFERAAFAQLQPFVGNPDLPYADHDILKAALESEAFSEFEYRPANESVTVDDMPAAVRPPDTIGEHLVPLAEACHAGDWVACDDLYDQAPLNSAALTYGDTCGGRLRNNDYYCEDVAEDRPRTLRRRRAQDIPADLIDTSVELAKSCYQGELESCDQLFEYSPPGSIDWLYGDLCGLRFDSNRYYCTQLGSL
;
A
#
# COMPACT_ATOMS: atom_id res chain seq x y z
N MET A 1 3.47 31.84 64.98
CA MET A 1 4.10 31.26 63.77
C MET A 1 4.74 29.95 64.19
N THR A 2 4.44 28.76 63.71
CA THR A 2 3.36 28.16 62.91
C THR A 2 3.52 26.65 63.14
N ALA A 3 2.43 25.90 63.20
CA ALA A 3 2.43 24.45 63.31
C ALA A 3 3.18 23.77 62.13
N ILE A 4 3.68 22.55 62.33
CA ILE A 4 3.17 21.35 61.64
C ILE A 4 3.79 20.09 62.27
N ASN A 5 2.89 19.13 62.43
CA ASN A 5 2.98 17.84 63.06
C ASN A 5 2.86 16.79 61.93
N ARG A 6 3.55 15.66 62.04
CA ARG A 6 3.35 14.38 61.31
C ARG A 6 3.59 14.34 59.79
N LEU A 7 4.42 13.40 59.34
CA LEU A 7 4.01 12.17 58.63
C LEU A 7 5.23 11.54 57.92
N ILE A 8 5.48 10.28 58.26
CA ILE A 8 6.30 9.34 57.50
C ILE A 8 5.51 8.98 56.23
N PRO A 9 6.06 9.11 55.01
CA PRO A 9 5.51 8.39 53.88
C PRO A 9 6.26 7.06 53.76
N VAL A 10 5.58 6.00 54.19
CA VAL A 10 5.80 4.66 53.64
C VAL A 10 5.33 4.75 52.20
N LEU A 11 6.26 4.96 51.25
CA LEU A 11 5.96 4.70 49.85
C LEU A 11 6.02 3.18 49.68
N ALA A 12 4.83 2.58 49.70
CA ALA A 12 4.63 1.20 49.33
C ALA A 12 5.17 0.98 47.92
N LEU A 13 6.16 0.11 47.82
CA LEU A 13 6.54 -0.54 46.57
C LEU A 13 5.32 -1.37 46.14
N VAL A 14 4.49 -0.82 45.26
CA VAL A 14 3.45 -1.60 44.57
C VAL A 14 4.20 -2.51 43.60
N VAL A 15 4.59 -3.68 44.09
CA VAL A 15 4.88 -4.82 43.22
C VAL A 15 3.53 -5.20 42.63
N LEU A 16 3.30 -4.85 41.37
CA LEU A 16 2.20 -5.40 40.58
C LEU A 16 2.39 -6.91 40.52
N THR A 17 1.86 -7.63 41.50
CA THR A 17 1.73 -9.08 41.42
C THR A 17 0.63 -9.35 40.42
N LEU A 18 1.01 -9.77 39.21
CA LEU A 18 0.05 -10.40 38.28
C LEU A 18 -0.71 -11.48 39.06
N PRO A 19 -2.04 -11.52 38.98
CA PRO A 19 -2.81 -12.54 39.69
C PRO A 19 -2.35 -13.92 39.21
N ALA A 20 -2.22 -14.88 40.13
CA ALA A 20 -1.74 -16.24 39.82
C ALA A 20 -2.56 -16.96 38.72
N THR A 21 -3.78 -16.49 38.46
CA THR A 21 -4.65 -16.92 37.35
C THR A 21 -4.13 -16.49 35.98
N ALA A 22 -3.55 -15.29 35.85
CA ALA A 22 -2.98 -14.80 34.58
C ALA A 22 -1.76 -15.63 34.13
N VAL A 23 -0.86 -15.93 35.07
CA VAL A 23 0.30 -16.81 34.82
C VAL A 23 -0.13 -18.24 34.45
N GLY A 24 -1.29 -18.68 34.96
CA GLY A 24 -1.89 -19.97 34.62
C GLY A 24 -2.48 -19.99 33.21
N TYR A 25 -3.13 -18.90 32.79
CA TYR A 25 -3.70 -18.73 31.45
C TYR A 25 -2.60 -18.69 30.38
N GLU A 26 -1.62 -17.80 30.50
CA GLU A 26 -0.55 -17.61 29.50
C GLU A 26 0.17 -18.93 29.20
N ARG A 27 0.53 -19.68 30.25
CA ARG A 27 1.22 -20.98 30.09
C ARG A 27 0.35 -22.03 29.39
N GLN A 28 -0.95 -22.07 29.69
CA GLN A 28 -1.87 -23.00 29.04
C GLN A 28 -2.09 -22.63 27.58
N PHE A 29 -2.25 -21.33 27.30
CA PHE A 29 -2.38 -20.82 25.95
C PHE A 29 -1.14 -21.18 25.10
N ASP A 30 0.06 -20.89 25.59
CA ASP A 30 1.32 -21.23 24.91
C ASP A 30 1.45 -22.73 24.63
N GLN A 31 1.07 -23.57 25.61
CA GLN A 31 1.12 -25.02 25.46
C GLN A 31 0.17 -25.50 24.37
N LEU A 32 -1.08 -25.04 24.37
CA LEU A 32 -2.07 -25.42 23.37
C LEU A 32 -1.71 -24.89 21.98
N MET A 33 -1.23 -23.65 21.87
CA MET A 33 -0.73 -23.09 20.61
C MET A 33 0.43 -23.92 20.05
N HIS A 34 1.38 -24.33 20.91
CA HIS A 34 2.50 -25.17 20.49
C HIS A 34 2.03 -26.54 19.99
N GLN A 35 1.08 -27.17 20.70
CA GLN A 35 0.48 -28.44 20.29
C GLN A 35 -0.24 -28.33 18.95
N ALA A 36 -1.04 -27.28 18.77
CA ALA A 36 -1.77 -27.05 17.53
C ALA A 36 -0.83 -26.80 16.34
N HIS A 37 0.21 -25.98 16.51
CA HIS A 37 1.22 -25.77 15.47
C HIS A 37 2.01 -27.05 15.15
N ALA A 38 2.35 -27.86 16.16
CA ALA A 38 2.98 -29.15 15.93
C ALA A 38 2.07 -30.09 15.12
N ALA A 39 0.77 -30.12 15.43
CA ALA A 39 -0.21 -30.89 14.66
C ALA A 39 -0.33 -30.39 13.21
N VAL A 40 -0.39 -29.08 12.98
CA VAL A 40 -0.37 -28.47 11.64
C VAL A 40 0.87 -28.90 10.84
N ASN A 41 2.06 -28.79 11.45
CA ASN A 41 3.33 -29.15 10.79
C ASN A 41 3.43 -30.64 10.45
N GLU A 42 2.70 -31.49 11.18
CA GLU A 42 2.62 -32.93 10.94
C GLU A 42 1.38 -33.32 10.10
N GLU A 43 0.69 -32.35 9.51
CA GLU A 43 -0.53 -32.52 8.68
C GLU A 43 -1.69 -33.21 9.43
N ARG A 44 -1.70 -33.15 10.77
CA ARG A 44 -2.75 -33.70 11.63
C ARG A 44 -3.81 -32.65 11.93
N MET A 45 -4.55 -32.23 10.89
CA MET A 45 -5.48 -31.10 11.00
C MET A 45 -6.64 -31.32 11.98
N GLU A 46 -7.11 -32.56 12.16
CA GLU A 46 -8.13 -32.89 13.17
C GLU A 46 -7.62 -32.62 14.60
N ASP A 47 -6.38 -33.01 14.91
CA ASP A 47 -5.76 -32.77 16.21
C ASP A 47 -5.48 -31.27 16.45
N ALA A 48 -5.17 -30.53 15.39
CA ALA A 48 -5.06 -29.07 15.44
C ALA A 48 -6.42 -28.42 15.73
N ALA A 49 -7.50 -28.93 15.12
CA ALA A 49 -8.86 -28.46 15.37
C ALA A 49 -9.33 -28.76 16.81
N ASP A 50 -8.92 -29.90 17.39
CA ASP A 50 -9.12 -30.21 18.81
C ASP A 50 -8.45 -29.18 19.71
N SER A 51 -7.17 -28.87 19.44
CA SER A 51 -6.42 -27.85 20.17
C SER A 51 -7.05 -26.45 20.06
N ILE A 52 -7.61 -26.11 18.90
CA ILE A 52 -8.34 -24.84 18.70
C ILE A 52 -9.60 -24.77 19.55
N ARG A 53 -10.34 -25.88 19.72
CA ARG A 53 -11.52 -25.92 20.59
C ARG A 53 -11.14 -25.71 22.05
N GLU A 54 -10.07 -26.34 22.51
CA GLU A 54 -9.54 -26.11 23.87
C GLU A 54 -9.04 -24.67 24.06
N LEU A 55 -8.36 -24.08 23.06
CA LEU A 55 -7.97 -22.67 23.08
C LEU A 55 -9.18 -21.74 23.19
N GLN A 56 -10.27 -22.05 22.47
CA GLN A 56 -11.48 -21.24 22.54
C GLN A 56 -12.09 -21.28 23.94
N GLU A 57 -12.23 -22.47 24.55
CA GLU A 57 -12.73 -22.61 25.92
C GLU A 57 -11.86 -21.81 26.91
N LEU A 58 -10.54 -21.94 26.80
CA LEU A 58 -9.59 -21.19 27.63
C LEU A 58 -9.74 -19.66 27.47
N MET A 59 -9.97 -19.19 26.24
CA MET A 59 -10.16 -17.77 25.94
C MET A 59 -11.53 -17.25 26.40
N ASP A 60 -12.58 -18.05 26.31
CA ASP A 60 -13.94 -17.69 26.73
C ASP A 60 -14.03 -17.60 28.27
N GLU A 61 -13.19 -18.33 29.00
CA GLU A 61 -13.04 -18.23 30.46
C GLU A 61 -12.21 -17.01 30.90
N ALA A 62 -11.45 -16.39 29.99
CA ALA A 62 -10.65 -15.20 30.28
C ALA A 62 -11.49 -13.92 30.18
N ASP A 63 -11.45 -13.08 31.23
CA ASP A 63 -12.21 -11.82 31.30
C ASP A 63 -11.73 -10.79 30.24
N ASP A 64 -10.44 -10.81 29.90
CA ASP A 64 -9.82 -9.96 28.88
C ASP A 64 -8.51 -10.58 28.35
N PRO A 65 -8.59 -11.53 27.39
CA PRO A 65 -7.39 -12.15 26.85
C PRO A 65 -6.55 -11.14 26.06
N GLU A 66 -5.23 -11.21 26.21
CA GLU A 66 -4.29 -10.34 25.51
C GLU A 66 -4.53 -10.37 23.99
N ARG A 67 -4.52 -9.19 23.35
CA ARG A 67 -4.81 -9.04 21.92
C ARG A 67 -3.86 -9.85 21.03
N GLY A 68 -2.60 -10.02 21.44
CA GLY A 68 -1.65 -10.90 20.76
C GLY A 68 -2.11 -12.36 20.74
N HIS A 69 -2.58 -12.89 21.87
CA HIS A 69 -3.17 -14.23 21.96
C HIS A 69 -4.42 -14.35 21.09
N VAL A 70 -5.31 -13.35 21.13
CA VAL A 70 -6.49 -13.29 20.26
C VAL A 70 -6.10 -13.37 18.78
N ALA A 71 -5.08 -12.62 18.37
CA ALA A 71 -4.58 -12.62 16.99
C ALA A 71 -3.95 -13.97 16.58
N HIS A 72 -3.16 -14.59 17.45
CA HIS A 72 -2.58 -15.91 17.21
C HIS A 72 -3.66 -16.98 17.06
N TYR A 73 -4.64 -17.00 17.96
CA TYR A 73 -5.76 -17.92 17.93
C TYR A 73 -6.55 -17.80 16.63
N TYR A 74 -6.99 -16.60 16.24
CA TYR A 74 -7.78 -16.43 15.02
C TYR A 74 -6.98 -16.75 13.76
N ASN A 75 -5.68 -16.44 13.72
CA ASN A 75 -4.83 -16.77 12.58
C ASN A 75 -4.67 -18.29 12.39
N LEU A 76 -4.53 -19.02 13.49
CA LEU A 76 -4.46 -20.48 13.46
C LEU A 76 -5.82 -21.11 13.13
N LYS A 77 -6.90 -20.62 13.77
CA LYS A 77 -8.25 -21.11 13.58
C LYS A 77 -8.71 -20.99 12.13
N ARG A 78 -8.55 -19.81 11.51
CA ARG A 78 -8.90 -19.63 10.09
C ARG A 78 -8.15 -20.61 9.18
N TYR A 79 -6.88 -20.87 9.49
CA TYR A 79 -6.02 -21.72 8.66
C TYR A 79 -6.47 -23.17 8.77
N VAL A 80 -6.58 -23.70 9.98
CA VAL A 80 -6.99 -25.10 10.20
C VAL A 80 -8.39 -25.36 9.66
N LEU A 81 -9.36 -24.45 9.89
CA LEU A 81 -10.72 -24.60 9.36
C LEU A 81 -10.73 -24.63 7.83
N TYR A 82 -9.94 -23.77 7.18
CA TYR A 82 -9.81 -23.77 5.73
C TYR A 82 -9.20 -25.07 5.20
N GLU A 83 -8.12 -25.56 5.81
CA GLU A 83 -7.44 -26.79 5.39
C GLU A 83 -8.31 -28.05 5.51
N ILE A 84 -9.27 -28.08 6.46
CA ILE A 84 -10.22 -29.20 6.60
C ILE A 84 -11.48 -29.03 5.74
N GLY A 85 -11.57 -27.97 4.93
CA GLY A 85 -12.70 -27.69 4.03
C GLY A 85 -13.91 -27.03 4.70
N GLU A 86 -13.77 -26.55 5.93
CA GLU A 86 -14.80 -25.79 6.66
C GLU A 86 -14.70 -24.29 6.33
N THR A 87 -14.80 -23.95 5.03
CA THR A 87 -14.53 -22.59 4.51
C THR A 87 -15.43 -21.53 5.12
N GLU A 88 -16.73 -21.80 5.26
CA GLU A 88 -17.69 -20.85 5.86
C GLU A 88 -17.32 -20.53 7.32
N ALA A 89 -16.93 -21.54 8.09
CA ALA A 89 -16.48 -21.35 9.47
C ALA A 89 -15.13 -20.60 9.54
N ALA A 90 -14.24 -20.82 8.57
CA ALA A 90 -12.99 -20.07 8.47
C ALA A 90 -13.23 -18.58 8.18
N LEU A 91 -14.18 -18.27 7.30
CA LEU A 91 -14.62 -16.90 6.99
C LEU A 91 -15.27 -16.25 8.21
N GLU A 92 -16.20 -16.92 8.89
CA GLU A 92 -16.80 -16.41 10.13
C GLU A 92 -15.73 -16.14 11.21
N SER A 93 -14.72 -17.00 11.30
CA SER A 93 -13.57 -16.78 12.18
C SER A 93 -12.77 -15.54 11.79
N CYS A 94 -12.62 -15.25 10.50
CA CYS A 94 -11.96 -14.04 10.00
C CYS A 94 -12.77 -12.77 10.32
N GLU A 95 -14.10 -12.79 10.14
CA GLU A 95 -14.98 -11.67 10.48
C GLU A 95 -14.86 -11.30 11.96
N ARG A 96 -14.94 -12.30 12.84
CA ARG A 96 -14.79 -12.10 14.30
C ARG A 96 -13.41 -11.56 14.66
N ALA A 97 -12.36 -11.99 13.95
CA ALA A 97 -11.01 -11.46 14.15
C ALA A 97 -10.93 -9.98 13.79
N VAL A 98 -11.51 -9.60 12.64
CA VAL A 98 -11.57 -8.21 12.17
C VAL A 98 -12.36 -7.34 13.14
N GLU A 99 -13.57 -7.76 13.52
CA GLU A 99 -14.41 -7.03 14.48
C GLU A 99 -13.68 -6.77 15.80
N ARG A 100 -12.98 -7.79 16.33
CA ARG A 100 -12.32 -7.71 17.64
C ARG A 100 -10.99 -6.96 17.61
N LEU A 101 -10.21 -7.09 16.54
CA LEU A 101 -8.82 -6.59 16.51
C LEU A 101 -8.68 -5.25 15.79
N MET A 102 -9.48 -4.97 14.77
CA MET A 102 -9.33 -3.78 13.92
C MET A 102 -9.50 -2.45 14.68
N PRO A 103 -10.51 -2.25 15.56
CA PRO A 103 -10.81 -0.93 16.13
C PRO A 103 -9.67 -0.30 16.93
N GLU A 104 -8.78 -1.11 17.49
CA GLU A 104 -7.64 -0.66 18.31
C GLU A 104 -6.29 -0.91 17.63
N THR A 105 -6.27 -1.25 16.34
CA THR A 105 -5.03 -1.42 15.57
C THR A 105 -4.65 -0.09 14.94
N SER A 106 -3.46 0.42 15.28
CA SER A 106 -2.96 1.65 14.66
C SER A 106 -2.33 1.34 13.30
N SER A 107 -2.77 2.06 12.27
CA SER A 107 -2.14 2.03 10.95
C SER A 107 -0.90 2.93 10.85
N PHE A 108 -0.68 3.84 11.80
CA PHE A 108 0.31 4.92 11.66
C PHE A 108 1.55 4.79 12.54
N VAL A 109 1.49 3.97 13.60
CA VAL A 109 2.60 3.82 14.55
C VAL A 109 3.10 2.38 14.49
N TYR A 110 4.38 2.20 14.16
CA TYR A 110 5.02 0.89 14.30
C TYR A 110 5.12 0.53 15.78
N LEU A 111 4.28 -0.42 16.16
CA LEU A 111 4.26 -1.08 17.45
C LEU A 111 4.57 -2.56 17.17
N GLU A 112 5.72 -3.03 17.65
CA GLU A 112 6.25 -4.37 17.37
C GLU A 112 5.29 -5.47 17.87
N ASP A 113 4.70 -5.26 19.04
CA ASP A 113 3.64 -6.07 19.66
C ASP A 113 2.36 -6.14 18.81
N GLN A 114 2.12 -5.17 17.94
CA GLN A 114 0.98 -5.18 17.00
C GLN A 114 1.29 -5.87 15.67
N GLN A 115 2.52 -6.35 15.43
CA GLN A 115 2.86 -6.98 14.15
C GLN A 115 2.03 -8.25 13.91
N VAL A 116 1.87 -9.09 14.92
CA VAL A 116 1.01 -10.29 14.82
C VAL A 116 -0.43 -9.91 14.51
N ILE A 117 -0.95 -8.86 15.15
CA ILE A 117 -2.32 -8.39 14.95
C ILE A 117 -2.52 -7.94 13.50
N ARG A 118 -1.61 -7.11 12.97
CA ARG A 118 -1.65 -6.66 11.57
C ARG A 118 -1.52 -7.84 10.60
N ALA A 119 -0.64 -8.81 10.88
CA ALA A 119 -0.49 -10.00 10.06
C ALA A 119 -1.77 -10.86 10.02
N THR A 120 -2.40 -11.07 11.17
CA THR A 120 -3.69 -11.79 11.29
C THR A 120 -4.78 -11.06 10.51
N LEU A 121 -4.94 -9.76 10.71
CA LEU A 121 -5.94 -8.95 10.01
C LEU A 121 -5.76 -9.01 8.50
N ARG A 122 -4.53 -8.81 8.00
CA ARG A 122 -4.25 -8.90 6.56
C ARG A 122 -4.60 -10.28 6.00
N ALA A 123 -4.30 -11.34 6.73
CA ALA A 123 -4.62 -12.69 6.28
C ALA A 123 -6.13 -13.00 6.29
N CYS A 124 -6.87 -12.48 7.28
CA CYS A 124 -8.34 -12.57 7.33
C CYS A 124 -8.99 -11.82 6.17
N LEU A 125 -8.60 -10.56 5.96
CA LEU A 125 -9.09 -9.74 4.84
C LEU A 125 -8.76 -10.39 3.49
N ASN A 126 -7.59 -11.00 3.36
CA ASN A 126 -7.18 -11.68 2.15
C ASN A 126 -8.08 -12.88 1.84
N MET A 127 -8.47 -13.65 2.86
CA MET A 127 -9.38 -14.78 2.70
C MET A 127 -10.77 -14.32 2.22
N HIS A 128 -11.30 -13.25 2.81
CA HIS A 128 -12.57 -12.65 2.36
C HIS A 128 -12.50 -12.08 0.94
N ALA A 129 -11.35 -11.52 0.53
CA ALA A 129 -11.18 -11.01 -0.82
C ALA A 129 -11.27 -12.13 -1.86
N TRP A 130 -10.65 -13.28 -1.59
CA TRP A 130 -10.79 -14.46 -2.45
C TRP A 130 -12.22 -14.99 -2.49
N ASP A 131 -12.88 -15.12 -1.35
CA ASP A 131 -14.30 -15.53 -1.30
C ASP A 131 -15.21 -14.59 -2.10
N THR A 132 -14.98 -13.28 -1.99
CA THR A 132 -15.71 -12.27 -2.78
C THR A 132 -15.47 -12.45 -4.27
N LEU A 133 -14.22 -12.76 -4.69
CA LEU A 133 -13.87 -12.94 -6.09
C LEU A 133 -14.58 -14.13 -6.73
N GLU A 134 -14.73 -15.23 -6.00
CA GLU A 134 -15.40 -16.44 -6.49
C GLU A 134 -16.89 -16.21 -6.75
N GLN A 135 -17.50 -15.26 -6.05
CA GLN A 135 -18.94 -14.99 -6.10
C GLN A 135 -19.31 -13.77 -6.94
N ALA A 136 -18.34 -12.94 -7.32
CA ALA A 136 -18.62 -11.66 -7.97
C ALA A 136 -19.06 -11.80 -9.44
N GLU A 137 -20.25 -11.29 -9.74
CA GLU A 137 -20.83 -11.26 -11.10
C GLU A 137 -20.88 -9.85 -11.70
N SER A 138 -20.34 -8.85 -11.01
CA SER A 138 -20.29 -7.45 -11.47
C SER A 138 -19.18 -6.65 -10.76
N LEU A 139 -18.88 -5.45 -11.27
CA LEU A 139 -17.99 -4.50 -10.58
C LEU A 139 -18.52 -4.09 -9.20
N GLU A 140 -19.83 -3.91 -9.07
CA GLU A 140 -20.46 -3.56 -7.79
C GLU A 140 -20.27 -4.70 -6.76
N ALA A 141 -20.36 -5.95 -7.20
CA ALA A 141 -20.11 -7.11 -6.33
C ALA A 141 -18.64 -7.25 -5.91
N LEU A 142 -17.70 -6.63 -6.64
CA LEU A 142 -16.26 -6.62 -6.30
C LEU A 142 -15.88 -5.53 -5.30
N VAL A 143 -16.75 -4.57 -5.01
CA VAL A 143 -16.46 -3.45 -4.08
C VAL A 143 -15.89 -3.94 -2.74
N PRO A 144 -16.45 -4.98 -2.07
CA PRO A 144 -15.88 -5.48 -0.82
C PRO A 144 -14.43 -5.97 -0.97
N ALA A 145 -14.10 -6.64 -2.08
CA ALA A 145 -12.73 -7.12 -2.35
C ALA A 145 -11.74 -5.95 -2.52
N PHE A 146 -12.16 -4.87 -3.19
CA PHE A 146 -11.36 -3.65 -3.29
C PHE A 146 -11.10 -3.03 -1.91
N GLU A 147 -12.13 -2.90 -1.08
CA GLU A 147 -12.02 -2.36 0.28
C GLU A 147 -11.09 -3.21 1.17
N GLN A 148 -11.20 -4.53 1.08
CA GLN A 148 -10.36 -5.46 1.82
C GLN A 148 -8.90 -5.33 1.39
N VAL A 149 -8.63 -5.29 0.08
CA VAL A 149 -7.27 -5.09 -0.46
C VAL A 149 -6.70 -3.75 0.00
N MET A 150 -7.45 -2.66 -0.09
CA MET A 150 -6.99 -1.36 0.42
C MET A 150 -6.65 -1.41 1.91
N THR A 151 -7.50 -2.07 2.71
CA THR A 151 -7.29 -2.23 4.14
C THR A 151 -6.05 -3.09 4.44
N ILE A 152 -5.78 -4.13 3.63
CA ILE A 152 -4.56 -4.93 3.76
C ILE A 152 -3.31 -4.05 3.64
N TYR A 153 -3.27 -3.15 2.64
CA TYR A 153 -2.13 -2.26 2.42
C TYR A 153 -2.03 -1.15 3.47
N SER A 154 -3.15 -0.65 4.00
CA SER A 154 -3.12 0.33 5.10
C SER A 154 -2.57 -0.25 6.41
N LEU A 155 -2.58 -1.58 6.55
CA LEU A 155 -1.99 -2.31 7.68
C LEU A 155 -0.50 -2.64 7.47
N VAL A 156 0.14 -2.20 6.38
CA VAL A 156 1.57 -2.48 6.12
C VAL A 156 2.44 -1.42 6.79
N VAL A 157 3.24 -1.85 7.77
CA VAL A 157 4.19 -0.97 8.47
C VAL A 157 5.53 -1.69 8.61
N ASN A 158 6.57 -1.20 7.91
CA ASN A 158 7.92 -1.77 7.92
C ASN A 158 8.00 -3.29 7.60
N GLU A 159 7.12 -3.79 6.74
CA GLU A 159 7.12 -5.20 6.33
C GLU A 159 8.12 -5.43 5.18
N PRO A 160 8.86 -6.54 5.21
CA PRO A 160 9.74 -6.87 4.10
C PRO A 160 8.91 -7.28 2.86
N PRO A 161 9.39 -7.04 1.63
CA PRO A 161 8.61 -7.25 0.40
C PRO A 161 8.03 -8.67 0.26
N GLU A 162 8.78 -9.69 0.67
CA GLU A 162 8.40 -11.10 0.60
C GLU A 162 7.12 -11.40 1.40
N THR A 163 6.87 -10.69 2.51
CA THR A 163 5.65 -10.84 3.32
C THR A 163 4.41 -10.37 2.56
N LEU A 164 4.58 -9.51 1.55
CA LEU A 164 3.50 -8.86 0.83
C LEU A 164 3.15 -9.54 -0.50
N GLU A 165 3.97 -10.46 -0.98
CA GLU A 165 3.81 -11.07 -2.31
C GLU A 165 2.41 -11.64 -2.53
N ARG A 166 1.91 -12.41 -1.56
CA ARG A 166 0.55 -12.97 -1.61
C ARG A 166 -0.56 -11.90 -1.70
N PHE A 167 -0.34 -10.71 -1.15
CA PHE A 167 -1.33 -9.63 -1.16
C PHE A 167 -1.27 -8.82 -2.46
N HIS A 168 -0.11 -8.72 -3.10
CA HIS A 168 0.00 -8.17 -4.46
C HIS A 168 -0.81 -8.99 -5.45
N VAL A 169 -0.95 -10.27 -5.16
CA VAL A 169 -1.58 -11.24 -6.04
C VAL A 169 -3.06 -11.26 -5.87
N THR A 170 -3.53 -11.20 -4.63
CA THR A 170 -4.93 -10.96 -4.36
C THR A 170 -5.36 -9.65 -5.01
N ARG A 171 -4.57 -8.57 -4.91
CA ARG A 171 -4.86 -7.32 -5.64
C ARG A 171 -4.89 -7.52 -7.16
N ALA A 172 -3.93 -8.27 -7.71
CA ALA A 172 -3.93 -8.59 -9.14
C ALA A 172 -5.17 -9.38 -9.56
N ALA A 173 -5.58 -10.39 -8.78
CA ALA A 173 -6.77 -11.19 -9.03
C ALA A 173 -8.03 -10.34 -8.98
N VAL A 174 -8.16 -9.43 -8.00
CA VAL A 174 -9.27 -8.45 -7.96
C VAL A 174 -9.31 -7.60 -9.22
N HIS A 175 -8.17 -7.09 -9.67
CA HIS A 175 -8.09 -6.30 -10.90
C HIS A 175 -8.40 -7.13 -12.15
N LEU A 176 -7.95 -8.38 -12.25
CA LEU A 176 -8.27 -9.25 -13.39
C LEU A 176 -9.76 -9.61 -13.44
N THR A 177 -10.39 -9.88 -12.29
CA THR A 177 -11.83 -10.13 -12.24
C THR A 177 -12.59 -8.86 -12.63
N ALA A 178 -12.16 -7.69 -12.16
CA ALA A 178 -12.71 -6.41 -12.61
C ALA A 178 -12.52 -6.18 -14.12
N ALA A 179 -11.39 -6.60 -14.69
CA ALA A 179 -11.07 -6.45 -16.11
C ALA A 179 -12.02 -7.22 -17.03
N GLN A 180 -12.71 -8.25 -16.53
CA GLN A 180 -13.76 -8.95 -17.27
C GLN A 180 -14.99 -8.05 -17.53
N PHE A 181 -15.19 -7.03 -16.70
CA PHE A 181 -16.28 -6.06 -16.81
C PHE A 181 -15.80 -4.72 -17.39
N GLU A 182 -14.59 -4.29 -17.04
CA GLU A 182 -13.98 -3.02 -17.46
C GLU A 182 -12.49 -3.18 -17.79
N PRO A 183 -12.10 -3.21 -19.08
CA PRO A 183 -10.72 -3.51 -19.50
C PRO A 183 -9.63 -2.61 -18.91
N LEU A 184 -9.95 -1.40 -18.43
CA LEU A 184 -8.97 -0.50 -17.80
C LEU A 184 -8.25 -1.12 -16.59
N PHE A 185 -8.87 -2.08 -15.89
CA PHE A 185 -8.26 -2.77 -14.76
C PHE A 185 -7.14 -3.75 -15.15
N GLU A 186 -7.09 -4.21 -16.40
CA GLU A 186 -6.11 -5.20 -16.85
C GLU A 186 -4.67 -4.70 -16.69
N ARG A 187 -4.41 -3.44 -17.06
CA ARG A 187 -3.08 -2.83 -16.92
C ARG A 187 -2.60 -2.83 -15.47
N ALA A 188 -3.50 -2.50 -14.55
CA ALA A 188 -3.23 -2.48 -13.12
C ALA A 188 -2.91 -3.88 -12.59
N ALA A 189 -3.62 -4.91 -13.08
CA ALA A 189 -3.34 -6.29 -12.72
C ALA A 189 -1.94 -6.72 -13.17
N PHE A 190 -1.60 -6.49 -14.44
CA PHE A 190 -0.33 -6.92 -15.01
C PHE A 190 0.86 -6.32 -14.29
N ALA A 191 0.74 -5.06 -13.87
CA ALA A 191 1.76 -4.38 -13.08
C ALA A 191 2.06 -5.06 -11.74
N GLN A 192 1.01 -5.53 -11.06
CA GLN A 192 1.15 -6.26 -9.79
C GLN A 192 1.76 -7.65 -10.00
N LEU A 193 1.57 -8.24 -11.18
CA LEU A 193 2.11 -9.55 -11.55
C LEU A 193 3.55 -9.51 -12.08
N GLN A 194 4.03 -8.38 -12.59
CA GLN A 194 5.36 -8.31 -13.18
C GLN A 194 6.50 -8.77 -12.24
N PRO A 195 6.55 -8.37 -10.96
CA PRO A 195 7.65 -8.76 -10.06
C PRO A 195 7.79 -10.28 -9.87
N PHE A 196 6.76 -11.02 -10.27
CA PHE A 196 6.58 -12.44 -10.02
C PHE A 196 6.85 -13.32 -11.24
N VAL A 197 7.08 -12.72 -12.41
CA VAL A 197 7.36 -13.47 -13.64
C VAL A 197 8.59 -14.34 -13.46
N GLY A 198 8.42 -15.64 -13.68
CA GLY A 198 9.51 -16.62 -13.61
C GLY A 198 9.84 -17.14 -12.21
N ASN A 199 9.09 -16.76 -11.17
CA ASN A 199 9.22 -17.36 -9.85
C ASN A 199 8.28 -18.57 -9.73
N PRO A 200 8.82 -19.82 -9.66
CA PRO A 200 8.02 -21.04 -9.63
C PRO A 200 7.35 -21.30 -8.28
N ASP A 201 7.79 -20.62 -7.21
CA ASP A 201 7.35 -20.85 -5.83
C ASP A 201 6.18 -19.95 -5.42
N LEU A 202 5.60 -19.22 -6.39
CA LEU A 202 4.55 -18.26 -6.09
C LEU A 202 3.17 -18.92 -5.98
N PRO A 203 2.32 -18.46 -5.05
CA PRO A 203 1.05 -19.10 -4.71
C PRO A 203 -0.07 -18.97 -5.78
N TYR A 204 0.26 -18.72 -7.05
CA TYR A 204 -0.71 -18.47 -8.14
C TYR A 204 -0.84 -19.66 -9.08
N ALA A 205 0.04 -20.65 -8.93
CA ALA A 205 0.19 -21.76 -9.86
C ALA A 205 -1.13 -22.50 -10.13
N ASP A 206 -2.07 -22.43 -9.18
CA ASP A 206 -3.33 -23.16 -9.21
C ASP A 206 -4.56 -22.27 -9.47
N HIS A 207 -4.42 -20.95 -9.66
CA HIS A 207 -5.57 -20.08 -9.92
C HIS A 207 -5.72 -19.71 -11.40
N ASP A 208 -6.83 -20.17 -12.00
CA ASP A 208 -7.07 -20.09 -13.45
C ASP A 208 -7.00 -18.66 -14.02
N ILE A 209 -7.57 -17.65 -13.32
CA ILE A 209 -7.53 -16.26 -13.82
C ILE A 209 -6.11 -15.70 -13.90
N LEU A 210 -5.26 -16.03 -12.93
CA LEU A 210 -3.88 -15.55 -12.85
C LEU A 210 -3.02 -16.24 -13.90
N LYS A 211 -3.21 -17.56 -14.04
CA LYS A 211 -2.54 -18.34 -15.07
C LYS A 211 -2.93 -17.87 -16.48
N ALA A 212 -4.22 -17.69 -16.75
CA ALA A 212 -4.70 -17.20 -18.04
C ALA A 212 -4.13 -15.81 -18.37
N ALA A 213 -4.05 -14.92 -17.38
CA ALA A 213 -3.44 -13.61 -17.55
C ALA A 213 -1.94 -13.71 -17.90
N LEU A 214 -1.16 -14.46 -17.14
CA LEU A 214 0.29 -14.64 -17.36
C LEU A 214 0.62 -15.31 -18.70
N GLU A 215 -0.25 -16.19 -19.18
CA GLU A 215 -0.11 -16.88 -20.47
C GLU A 215 -0.67 -16.05 -21.65
N SER A 216 -1.27 -14.89 -21.40
CA SER A 216 -1.90 -14.07 -22.44
C SER A 216 -0.88 -13.30 -23.29
N GLU A 217 -1.25 -13.08 -24.55
CA GLU A 217 -0.47 -12.20 -25.46
C GLU A 217 -0.39 -10.77 -24.90
N ALA A 218 -1.50 -10.26 -24.34
CA ALA A 218 -1.57 -8.94 -23.72
C ALA A 218 -0.55 -8.76 -22.58
N PHE A 219 -0.38 -9.77 -21.73
CA PHE A 219 0.65 -9.75 -20.69
C PHE A 219 2.06 -9.84 -21.28
N SER A 220 2.27 -10.65 -22.33
CA SER A 220 3.58 -10.75 -22.99
C SER A 220 4.02 -9.44 -23.67
N GLU A 221 3.06 -8.64 -24.15
CA GLU A 221 3.29 -7.31 -24.73
C GLU A 221 3.31 -6.19 -23.68
N PHE A 222 2.95 -6.50 -22.43
CA PHE A 222 2.92 -5.53 -21.35
C PHE A 222 4.34 -5.11 -20.94
N GLU A 223 4.72 -3.89 -21.30
CA GLU A 223 5.89 -3.24 -20.74
C GLU A 223 5.56 -2.66 -19.35
N TYR A 224 5.98 -3.37 -18.30
CA TYR A 224 5.94 -2.85 -16.93
C TYR A 224 6.84 -1.63 -16.78
N ARG A 225 6.29 -0.55 -16.21
CA ARG A 225 7.08 0.63 -15.85
C ARG A 225 6.86 0.97 -14.37
N PRO A 226 7.81 0.64 -13.49
CA PRO A 226 7.67 0.92 -12.07
C PRO A 226 7.65 2.42 -11.81
N ALA A 227 6.99 2.82 -10.72
CA ALA A 227 6.96 4.21 -10.26
C ALA A 227 8.34 4.78 -9.90
N ASN A 228 9.37 3.94 -9.82
CA ASN A 228 10.76 4.31 -9.51
C ASN A 228 11.71 4.08 -10.70
N GLU A 229 11.21 4.01 -11.94
CA GLU A 229 12.09 3.89 -13.11
C GLU A 229 12.98 5.13 -13.20
N SER A 230 14.26 4.90 -12.99
CA SER A 230 15.25 5.94 -12.89
C SER A 230 15.69 6.39 -14.28
N VAL A 231 15.34 7.63 -14.65
CA VAL A 231 15.54 8.18 -15.99
C VAL A 231 16.95 8.75 -16.09
N THR A 232 17.72 8.34 -17.10
CA THR A 232 19.05 8.92 -17.31
C THR A 232 18.94 10.36 -17.83
N VAL A 233 19.96 11.20 -17.60
CA VAL A 233 19.99 12.59 -18.13
C VAL A 233 19.79 12.62 -19.65
N ASP A 234 20.17 11.55 -20.36
CA ASP A 234 20.00 11.38 -21.80
C ASP A 234 18.54 11.24 -22.24
N ASP A 235 17.63 10.87 -21.33
CA ASP A 235 16.19 10.68 -21.58
C ASP A 235 15.34 11.90 -21.21
N MET A 236 15.96 12.95 -20.66
CA MET A 236 15.28 14.20 -20.32
C MET A 236 14.89 14.98 -21.58
N PRO A 237 13.73 15.66 -21.59
CA PRO A 237 13.38 16.53 -22.70
C PRO A 237 14.44 17.62 -22.86
N ALA A 238 14.68 18.06 -24.10
CA ALA A 238 15.51 19.23 -24.36
C ALA A 238 14.93 20.46 -23.66
N ALA A 239 15.79 21.40 -23.27
CA ALA A 239 15.31 22.67 -22.72
C ALA A 239 14.37 23.37 -23.70
N VAL A 240 13.35 24.01 -23.13
CA VAL A 240 12.51 24.94 -23.87
C VAL A 240 13.32 26.20 -24.16
N ARG A 241 13.02 26.93 -25.23
CA ARG A 241 13.67 28.21 -25.49
C ARG A 241 13.44 29.18 -24.31
N PRO A 242 14.47 29.91 -23.84
CA PRO A 242 14.31 30.94 -22.82
C PRO A 242 13.21 31.96 -23.19
N PRO A 243 12.31 32.32 -22.25
CA PRO A 243 11.35 33.40 -22.46
C PRO A 243 12.03 34.74 -22.76
N ASP A 244 11.43 35.55 -23.63
CA ASP A 244 11.96 36.90 -23.93
C ASP A 244 11.89 37.85 -22.71
N THR A 245 11.24 37.43 -21.62
CA THR A 245 11.04 38.17 -20.37
C THR A 245 12.06 37.84 -19.26
N ILE A 246 13.12 37.07 -19.56
CA ILE A 246 14.17 36.63 -18.62
C ILE A 246 14.94 37.81 -17.97
N GLY A 247 14.90 39.01 -18.57
CA GLY A 247 15.65 40.17 -18.11
C GLY A 247 17.08 40.15 -18.65
N GLU A 248 17.51 41.27 -19.24
CA GLU A 248 18.72 41.34 -20.09
C GLU A 248 20.00 40.81 -19.42
N HIS A 249 20.16 41.06 -18.12
CA HIS A 249 21.34 40.63 -17.36
C HIS A 249 21.36 39.12 -17.03
N LEU A 250 20.21 38.43 -17.15
CA LEU A 250 20.07 36.99 -16.89
C LEU A 250 20.01 36.16 -18.18
N VAL A 251 19.91 36.81 -19.36
CA VAL A 251 19.91 36.13 -20.66
C VAL A 251 21.11 35.18 -20.83
N PRO A 252 22.36 35.55 -20.47
CA PRO A 252 23.49 34.64 -20.62
C PRO A 252 23.34 33.34 -19.80
N LEU A 253 22.80 33.43 -18.57
CA LEU A 253 22.55 32.27 -17.73
C LEU A 253 21.42 31.40 -18.30
N ALA A 254 20.35 32.02 -18.82
CA ALA A 254 19.26 31.28 -19.44
C ALA A 254 19.66 30.58 -20.76
N GLU A 255 20.55 31.18 -21.55
CA GLU A 255 21.13 30.57 -22.74
C GLU A 255 22.07 29.40 -22.40
N ALA A 256 22.90 29.55 -21.35
CA ALA A 256 23.76 28.46 -20.86
C ALA A 256 22.92 27.30 -20.30
N CYS A 257 21.91 27.60 -19.48
CA CYS A 257 20.93 26.64 -19.00
C CYS A 257 20.21 25.93 -20.16
N HIS A 258 19.83 26.66 -21.22
CA HIS A 258 19.25 26.08 -22.43
C HIS A 258 20.22 25.14 -23.15
N ALA A 259 21.51 25.49 -23.21
CA ALA A 259 22.55 24.69 -23.83
C ALA A 259 22.94 23.41 -23.05
N GLY A 260 22.41 23.24 -21.83
CA GLY A 260 22.64 22.05 -20.99
C GLY A 260 23.65 22.25 -19.87
N ASP A 261 24.01 23.50 -19.56
CA ASP A 261 24.74 23.81 -18.34
C ASP A 261 23.77 23.85 -17.16
N TRP A 262 23.74 22.77 -16.38
CA TRP A 262 22.80 22.61 -15.26
C TRP A 262 23.10 23.57 -14.11
N VAL A 263 24.38 23.86 -13.86
CA VAL A 263 24.81 24.86 -12.88
C VAL A 263 24.28 26.24 -13.27
N ALA A 264 24.28 26.56 -14.56
CA ALA A 264 23.70 27.83 -15.04
C ALA A 264 22.18 27.93 -14.83
N CYS A 265 21.45 26.82 -14.71
CA CYS A 265 20.04 26.83 -14.34
C CYS A 265 19.85 27.19 -12.87
N ASP A 266 20.71 26.66 -11.98
CA ASP A 266 20.71 26.98 -10.56
C ASP A 266 21.12 28.43 -10.29
N ASP A 267 22.20 28.87 -10.92
CA ASP A 267 22.64 30.26 -10.89
C ASP A 267 21.55 31.22 -11.38
N LEU A 268 20.79 30.80 -12.40
CA LEU A 268 19.66 31.59 -12.90
C LEU A 268 18.53 31.66 -11.88
N TYR A 269 18.19 30.56 -11.21
CA TYR A 269 17.18 30.53 -10.16
C TYR A 269 17.57 31.44 -8.99
N ASP A 270 18.81 31.33 -8.50
CA ASP A 270 19.31 32.07 -7.34
C ASP A 270 19.40 33.59 -7.60
N GLN A 271 19.71 33.98 -8.84
CA GLN A 271 19.86 35.39 -9.22
C GLN A 271 18.55 36.02 -9.72
N ALA A 272 17.53 35.21 -9.99
CA ALA A 272 16.28 35.70 -10.54
C ALA A 272 15.46 36.49 -9.50
N PRO A 273 14.79 37.58 -9.91
CA PRO A 273 13.80 38.22 -9.06
C PRO A 273 12.66 37.25 -8.70
N LEU A 274 12.16 37.36 -7.47
CA LEU A 274 10.99 36.60 -7.04
C LEU A 274 9.81 36.77 -7.99
N ASN A 275 9.11 35.66 -8.29
CA ASN A 275 7.98 35.61 -9.22
C ASN A 275 8.29 36.04 -10.67
N SER A 276 9.54 35.92 -11.10
CA SER A 276 9.95 36.23 -12.48
C SER A 276 9.95 34.99 -13.38
N ALA A 277 9.89 35.21 -14.70
CA ALA A 277 10.05 34.14 -15.69
C ALA A 277 11.43 33.47 -15.60
N ALA A 278 12.47 34.20 -15.17
CA ALA A 278 13.79 33.65 -14.91
C ALA A 278 13.81 32.69 -13.73
N LEU A 279 13.10 33.03 -12.64
CA LEU A 279 12.97 32.16 -11.49
C LEU A 279 12.30 30.85 -11.89
N THR A 280 11.16 30.91 -12.57
CA THR A 280 10.46 29.70 -13.04
C THR A 280 11.28 28.91 -14.06
N TYR A 281 12.02 29.57 -14.95
CA TYR A 281 12.83 28.88 -15.95
C TYR A 281 14.05 28.19 -15.33
N GLY A 282 14.68 28.80 -14.32
CA GLY A 282 15.75 28.17 -13.51
C GLY A 282 15.23 27.00 -12.67
N ASP A 283 14.12 27.21 -11.94
CA ASP A 283 13.44 26.23 -11.09
C ASP A 283 13.03 24.95 -11.84
N THR A 284 12.74 25.09 -13.14
CA THR A 284 12.38 23.97 -14.02
C THR A 284 13.55 23.39 -14.79
N CYS A 285 14.78 23.77 -14.45
CA CYS A 285 16.01 23.44 -15.16
C CYS A 285 15.89 23.66 -16.67
N GLY A 286 15.41 24.84 -17.08
CA GLY A 286 15.16 25.20 -18.48
C GLY A 286 13.90 24.56 -19.07
N GLY A 287 12.89 24.28 -18.24
CA GLY A 287 11.66 23.59 -18.65
C GLY A 287 11.82 22.07 -18.84
N ARG A 288 12.93 21.50 -18.37
CA ARG A 288 13.17 20.05 -18.42
C ARG A 288 12.42 19.33 -17.30
N LEU A 289 12.12 20.04 -16.22
CA LEU A 289 11.34 19.61 -15.05
C LEU A 289 10.09 20.46 -14.90
N ARG A 290 9.10 19.97 -14.14
CA ARG A 290 7.86 20.74 -13.83
C ARG A 290 8.00 21.64 -12.61
N ASN A 291 8.82 21.21 -11.66
CA ASN A 291 9.23 21.87 -10.42
C ASN A 291 10.48 21.10 -9.92
N ASN A 292 11.40 21.76 -9.23
CA ASN A 292 12.53 21.06 -8.63
C ASN A 292 12.60 21.35 -7.13
N ASP A 293 12.60 20.29 -6.32
CA ASP A 293 12.87 20.39 -4.88
C ASP A 293 14.38 20.33 -4.58
N TYR A 294 15.21 20.22 -5.64
CA TYR A 294 16.66 20.05 -5.60
C TYR A 294 17.37 21.05 -6.53
N TYR A 295 18.71 21.09 -6.49
CA TYR A 295 19.49 21.82 -7.49
C TYR A 295 19.53 21.05 -8.82
N CYS A 296 19.52 21.76 -9.93
CA CYS A 296 19.63 21.22 -11.29
C CYS A 296 20.95 20.49 -11.52
N GLU A 297 22.05 20.96 -10.91
CA GLU A 297 23.35 20.28 -10.94
C GLU A 297 23.31 18.93 -10.20
N ASP A 298 22.61 18.83 -9.07
CA ASP A 298 22.44 17.58 -8.33
C ASP A 298 21.65 16.54 -9.14
N VAL A 299 20.63 17.02 -9.88
CA VAL A 299 19.87 16.18 -10.82
C VAL A 299 20.76 15.65 -11.96
N ALA A 300 21.78 16.40 -12.37
CA ALA A 300 22.68 16.04 -13.45
C ALA A 300 23.85 15.13 -13.00
N GLU A 301 24.33 15.29 -11.75
CA GLU A 301 25.45 14.52 -11.20
C GLU A 301 25.01 13.22 -10.50
N ASP A 302 23.82 13.19 -9.89
CA ASP A 302 23.31 12.03 -9.18
C ASP A 302 22.34 11.21 -10.07
N ARG A 303 22.75 9.99 -10.38
CA ARG A 303 21.89 9.01 -11.07
C ARG A 303 20.71 8.65 -10.15
N PRO A 304 19.50 8.44 -10.68
CA PRO A 304 18.56 9.40 -11.24
C PRO A 304 17.26 9.43 -10.42
N ARG A 305 16.70 10.61 -10.16
CA ARG A 305 15.35 10.75 -9.54
C ARG A 305 14.40 11.71 -10.24
N THR A 306 14.62 11.99 -11.53
CA THR A 306 13.59 12.67 -12.30
C THR A 306 12.69 11.62 -12.94
N LEU A 307 11.60 11.28 -12.27
CA LEU A 307 10.54 10.47 -12.86
C LEU A 307 10.04 11.18 -14.11
N ARG A 308 10.35 10.64 -15.30
CA ARG A 308 9.65 11.03 -16.52
C ARG A 308 8.24 10.48 -16.42
N ARG A 309 7.38 11.22 -15.73
CA ARG A 309 5.95 10.92 -15.66
C ARG A 309 5.42 10.90 -17.09
N ARG A 310 4.77 9.80 -17.48
CA ARG A 310 3.95 9.81 -18.70
C ARG A 310 2.95 10.97 -18.57
N ARG A 311 2.51 11.52 -19.70
CA ARG A 311 1.27 12.30 -19.66
C ARG A 311 0.18 11.37 -19.14
N ALA A 312 -0.76 11.90 -18.36
CA ALA A 312 -1.95 11.14 -18.10
C ALA A 312 -2.55 10.69 -19.43
N GLN A 313 -3.08 9.47 -19.42
CA GLN A 313 -3.82 8.97 -20.55
C GLN A 313 -5.26 9.46 -20.43
N ASP A 314 -5.85 9.86 -21.54
CA ASP A 314 -7.27 10.22 -21.56
C ASP A 314 -8.09 8.99 -21.17
N ILE A 315 -8.93 9.12 -20.15
CA ILE A 315 -10.04 8.19 -19.94
C ILE A 315 -11.14 8.60 -20.92
N PRO A 316 -11.83 7.67 -21.59
CA PRO A 316 -13.07 7.98 -22.28
C PRO A 316 -14.01 8.81 -21.38
N ALA A 317 -14.44 9.98 -21.87
CA ALA A 317 -15.18 10.97 -21.07
C ALA A 317 -16.54 10.46 -20.56
N ASP A 318 -17.04 9.38 -21.15
CA ASP A 318 -18.24 8.64 -20.79
C ASP A 318 -18.07 7.68 -19.60
N LEU A 319 -16.83 7.48 -19.14
CA LEU A 319 -16.49 6.58 -18.03
C LEU A 319 -16.22 7.30 -16.70
N ILE A 320 -16.25 8.63 -16.68
CA ILE A 320 -16.07 9.47 -15.48
C ILE A 320 -17.44 9.94 -15.00
N ASP A 321 -17.92 9.39 -13.90
CA ASP A 321 -19.31 9.61 -13.44
C ASP A 321 -19.42 10.76 -12.42
N THR A 322 -18.47 10.90 -11.48
CA THR A 322 -18.71 11.72 -10.27
C THR A 322 -17.76 12.89 -10.06
N SER A 323 -16.53 12.82 -10.57
CA SER A 323 -15.46 13.75 -10.19
C SER A 323 -14.72 14.35 -11.39
N VAL A 324 -15.47 14.76 -12.42
CA VAL A 324 -14.94 15.28 -13.69
C VAL A 324 -13.85 16.35 -13.50
N GLU A 325 -14.02 17.27 -12.53
CA GLU A 325 -13.01 18.30 -12.27
C GLU A 325 -11.74 17.74 -11.61
N LEU A 326 -11.85 16.84 -10.63
CA LEU A 326 -10.69 16.18 -10.03
C LEU A 326 -9.96 15.30 -11.06
N ALA A 327 -10.70 14.56 -11.89
CA ALA A 327 -10.12 13.75 -12.96
C ALA A 327 -9.41 14.61 -14.02
N LYS A 328 -9.96 15.79 -14.37
CA LYS A 328 -9.29 16.77 -15.24
C LYS A 328 -8.03 17.34 -14.61
N SER A 329 -8.07 17.74 -13.33
CA SER A 329 -6.89 18.24 -12.62
C SER A 329 -5.80 17.15 -12.51
N CYS A 330 -6.19 15.93 -12.14
CA CYS A 330 -5.31 14.77 -12.12
C CYS A 330 -4.72 14.50 -13.53
N TYR A 331 -5.53 14.62 -14.59
CA TYR A 331 -5.06 14.52 -15.97
C TYR A 331 -4.04 15.61 -16.32
N GLN A 332 -4.25 16.84 -15.87
CA GLN A 332 -3.31 17.96 -16.07
C GLN A 332 -2.01 17.79 -15.26
N GLY A 333 -2.04 16.91 -14.25
CA GLY A 333 -0.90 16.44 -13.47
C GLY A 333 -0.81 17.04 -12.08
N GLU A 334 -1.93 17.51 -11.55
CA GLU A 334 -2.10 17.84 -10.14
C GLU A 334 -2.24 16.54 -9.35
N LEU A 335 -1.13 16.07 -8.77
CA LEU A 335 -1.10 14.78 -8.07
C LEU A 335 -1.99 14.75 -6.82
N GLU A 336 -2.15 15.88 -6.15
CA GLU A 336 -3.09 16.01 -5.03
C GLU A 336 -4.53 15.74 -5.49
N SER A 337 -4.90 16.18 -6.70
CA SER A 337 -6.21 15.86 -7.26
C SER A 337 -6.34 14.38 -7.63
N CYS A 338 -5.25 13.68 -7.97
CA CYS A 338 -5.28 12.23 -8.13
C CYS A 338 -5.50 11.53 -6.79
N ASP A 339 -4.85 11.99 -5.71
CA ASP A 339 -5.05 11.45 -4.36
C ASP A 339 -6.48 11.67 -3.88
N GLN A 340 -7.03 12.88 -4.06
CA GLN A 340 -8.43 13.18 -3.73
C GLN A 340 -9.40 12.37 -4.59
N LEU A 341 -9.09 12.17 -5.87
CA LEU A 341 -9.91 11.35 -6.75
C LEU A 341 -9.94 9.90 -6.25
N PHE A 342 -8.79 9.34 -5.87
CA PHE A 342 -8.72 8.00 -5.26
C PHE A 342 -9.51 7.93 -3.95
N GLU A 343 -9.34 8.91 -3.06
CA GLU A 343 -9.97 8.93 -1.73
C GLU A 343 -11.50 9.08 -1.78
N TYR A 344 -12.02 9.90 -2.69
CA TYR A 344 -13.43 10.25 -2.74
C TYR A 344 -14.26 9.44 -3.73
N SER A 345 -13.63 8.65 -4.59
CA SER A 345 -14.35 7.83 -5.57
C SER A 345 -14.77 6.48 -4.97
N PRO A 346 -15.92 5.92 -5.38
CA PRO A 346 -16.33 4.59 -4.95
C PRO A 346 -15.24 3.55 -5.26
N PRO A 347 -14.86 2.66 -4.33
CA PRO A 347 -13.88 1.61 -4.58
C PRO A 347 -14.28 0.76 -5.79
N GLY A 348 -13.31 0.41 -6.64
CA GLY A 348 -13.58 -0.35 -7.87
C GLY A 348 -14.25 0.45 -9.00
N SER A 349 -14.51 1.75 -8.82
CA SER A 349 -14.88 2.63 -9.94
C SER A 349 -13.66 2.98 -10.80
N ILE A 350 -13.92 3.48 -12.02
CA ILE A 350 -12.87 3.94 -12.93
C ILE A 350 -12.18 5.19 -12.38
N ASP A 351 -12.93 6.11 -11.76
CA ASP A 351 -12.38 7.30 -11.09
C ASP A 351 -11.41 6.88 -9.97
N TRP A 352 -11.79 5.88 -9.17
CA TRP A 352 -10.95 5.32 -8.12
C TRP A 352 -9.65 4.71 -8.67
N LEU A 353 -9.75 3.85 -9.68
CA LEU A 353 -8.58 3.24 -10.33
C LEU A 353 -7.66 4.30 -10.96
N TYR A 354 -8.25 5.31 -11.61
CA TYR A 354 -7.50 6.38 -12.23
C TYR A 354 -6.74 7.22 -11.21
N GLY A 355 -7.36 7.51 -10.06
CA GLY A 355 -6.71 8.15 -8.92
C GLY A 355 -5.56 7.32 -8.37
N ASP A 356 -5.80 6.02 -8.09
CA ASP A 356 -4.80 5.06 -7.56
C ASP A 356 -3.53 5.02 -8.43
N LEU A 357 -3.72 5.02 -9.75
CA LEU A 357 -2.66 4.98 -10.76
C LEU A 357 -2.11 6.37 -11.16
N CYS A 358 -2.45 7.41 -10.39
CA CYS A 358 -2.05 8.79 -10.60
C CYS A 358 -2.30 9.29 -12.01
N GLY A 359 -3.50 9.04 -12.52
CA GLY A 359 -3.91 9.32 -13.89
C GLY A 359 -3.28 8.39 -14.91
N LEU A 360 -3.14 7.10 -14.58
CA LEU A 360 -2.48 6.07 -15.40
C LEU A 360 -1.03 6.41 -15.75
N ARG A 361 -0.37 7.18 -14.88
CA ARG A 361 1.06 7.50 -15.02
C ARG A 361 1.94 6.38 -14.48
N PHE A 362 1.39 5.61 -13.55
CA PHE A 362 2.03 4.45 -12.93
C PHE A 362 1.13 3.24 -13.11
N ASP A 363 1.77 2.08 -13.17
CA ASP A 363 1.06 0.82 -13.38
C ASP A 363 0.66 0.18 -12.04
N SER A 364 1.32 0.58 -10.96
CA SER A 364 1.02 0.18 -9.59
C SER A 364 1.43 1.30 -8.65
N ASN A 365 0.64 1.55 -7.61
CA ASN A 365 1.01 2.50 -6.57
C ASN A 365 1.07 1.84 -5.18
N ARG A 366 2.14 2.16 -4.45
CA ARG A 366 2.37 1.77 -3.05
C ARG A 366 2.21 2.95 -2.09
N TYR A 367 2.15 4.16 -2.64
CA TYR A 367 2.18 5.43 -1.93
C TYR A 367 1.03 6.31 -2.41
N TYR A 368 0.83 7.47 -1.78
CA TYR A 368 0.01 8.49 -2.40
C TYR A 368 0.72 9.05 -3.65
N CYS A 369 -0.03 9.50 -4.63
CA CYS A 369 0.49 10.16 -5.82
C CYS A 369 1.36 11.36 -5.47
N THR A 370 0.97 12.17 -4.48
CA THR A 370 1.79 13.27 -3.95
C THR A 370 3.09 12.81 -3.30
N GLN A 371 3.13 11.61 -2.72
CA GLN A 371 4.37 11.05 -2.16
C GLN A 371 5.31 10.57 -3.27
N LEU A 372 4.80 9.97 -4.35
CA LEU A 372 5.55 9.78 -5.59
C LEU A 372 5.93 11.12 -6.27
N GLY A 373 5.22 12.18 -5.89
CA GLY A 373 5.50 13.58 -6.15
C GLY A 373 6.90 14.03 -5.74
N SER A 374 7.26 13.62 -4.52
CA SER A 374 8.36 14.13 -3.70
C SER A 374 9.56 13.18 -3.56
N LEU A 375 9.49 11.99 -4.16
CA LEU A 375 10.56 10.99 -4.18
C LEU A 375 11.44 11.21 -5.41
#